data_AF-A0A1M6F0S2-F1
#
_entry.id   AF-A0A1M6F0S2-F1
#
_cell.length_a   1.000
_cell.length_b   1.000
_cell.length_c   1.000
_cell.angle_alpha   90.00
_cell.angle_beta   90.00
_cell.angle_gamma   90.00
#
_symmetry.space_group_name_H-M   'P 1'
#
loop_
_entity.id
_entity.type
_entity.pdbx_description
1 polymer ?
#
loop_
_entity_poly.entity_id
_entity_poly.type
_entity_poly.pdbx_seq_one_letter_code
_entity_poly.pdbx_strand_id
1 'polypeptide(L)'
;MRRAAAVLALPLAAAAPAGAEGIAAARFTDPTTRYDHAVLGDAVEYGALEMRTETGRRITVTLPETRVFEDLAPRLVDLDGDGASEVLVIETDIARGARLSVYGADGLIAANDFIGSRNRWLAPLGAADLDGDGQVEIAYIDRPHLAKTLVILRRAGDRLVEVARHAGLTNHRIGDDWISGGIARCEDGRMVMLLADADWRRARAVTWDSARFAIRDRGLIRGRDDLAPRRACG
;
A
#
# COMPACT_ATOMS: atom_id res chain seq x y z
N MET A 1 72.01 -5.70 -11.28
CA MET A 1 71.16 -4.91 -10.36
C MET A 1 69.81 -4.65 -11.01
N ARG A 2 68.75 -5.37 -10.63
CA ARG A 2 67.35 -5.02 -10.92
C ARG A 2 66.50 -5.52 -9.76
N ARG A 3 66.03 -4.61 -8.90
CA ARG A 3 65.04 -4.90 -7.85
C ARG A 3 63.67 -4.54 -8.42
N ALA A 4 62.81 -5.54 -8.60
CA ALA A 4 61.41 -5.34 -8.93
C ALA A 4 60.64 -4.98 -7.66
N ALA A 5 59.97 -3.83 -7.65
CA ALA A 5 59.06 -3.44 -6.59
C ALA A 5 57.68 -4.03 -6.88
N ALA A 6 57.20 -4.92 -6.00
CA ALA A 6 55.84 -5.42 -6.04
C ALA A 6 54.92 -4.39 -5.36
N VAL A 7 54.03 -3.77 -6.13
CA VAL A 7 52.96 -2.93 -5.61
C VAL A 7 51.84 -3.86 -5.16
N LEU A 8 51.63 -3.93 -3.84
CA LEU A 8 50.52 -4.66 -3.24
C LEU A 8 49.27 -3.78 -3.35
N ALA A 9 48.39 -4.07 -4.30
CA ALA A 9 47.08 -3.43 -4.39
C ALA A 9 46.16 -4.01 -3.31
N LEU A 10 45.84 -3.21 -2.29
CA LEU A 10 44.82 -3.56 -1.29
C LEU A 10 43.44 -3.45 -1.95
N PRO A 11 42.57 -4.48 -1.87
CA PRO A 11 41.21 -4.36 -2.37
C PRO A 11 40.44 -3.40 -1.48
N LEU A 12 39.92 -2.33 -2.09
CA LEU A 12 38.97 -1.41 -1.46
C LEU A 12 37.66 -2.19 -1.28
N ALA A 13 37.40 -2.68 -0.06
CA ALA A 13 36.10 -3.23 0.28
C ALA A 13 35.08 -2.09 0.21
N ALA A 14 34.21 -2.12 -0.80
CA ALA A 14 33.07 -1.23 -0.87
C ALA A 14 32.16 -1.57 0.32
N ALA A 15 32.09 -0.68 1.31
CA ALA A 15 31.08 -0.76 2.34
C ALA A 15 29.72 -0.62 1.64
N ALA A 16 28.86 -1.63 1.77
CA ALA A 16 27.46 -1.48 1.41
C ALA A 16 26.90 -0.26 2.19
N PRO A 17 26.07 0.59 1.57
CA PRO A 17 25.35 1.60 2.32
C PRO A 17 24.65 0.89 3.48
N ALA A 18 24.73 1.46 4.69
CA ALA A 18 23.88 1.00 5.77
C ALA A 18 22.44 1.20 5.31
N GLY A 19 21.77 0.11 4.96
CA GLY A 19 20.35 0.13 4.55
C GLY A 19 19.52 0.74 5.67
N ALA A 20 18.38 1.32 5.31
CA ALA A 20 17.44 1.80 6.31
C ALA A 20 17.03 0.62 7.22
N GLU A 21 16.80 0.88 8.50
CA GLU A 21 16.38 -0.18 9.42
C GLU A 21 14.95 -0.62 9.07
N GLY A 22 14.78 -1.85 8.59
CA GLY A 22 13.48 -2.38 8.17
C GLY A 22 12.49 -2.57 9.32
N ILE A 23 11.20 -2.54 8.97
CA ILE A 23 10.09 -2.81 9.89
C ILE A 23 9.66 -4.27 9.80
N ALA A 24 9.81 -5.00 10.91
CA ALA A 24 9.46 -6.41 11.01
C ALA A 24 7.98 -6.64 11.40
N ALA A 25 7.32 -5.67 12.05
CA ALA A 25 5.90 -5.75 12.38
C ALA A 25 5.32 -4.36 12.61
N ALA A 26 4.03 -4.20 12.33
CA ALA A 26 3.29 -2.98 12.63
C ALA A 26 1.85 -3.31 13.07
N ARG A 27 1.29 -2.48 13.95
CA ARG A 27 -0.14 -2.54 14.33
C ARG A 27 -0.67 -1.16 14.68
N PHE A 28 -1.95 -0.96 14.49
CA PHE A 28 -2.61 0.23 15.02
C PHE A 28 -2.87 0.10 16.53
N THR A 29 -2.81 1.21 17.25
CA THR A 29 -3.09 1.33 18.69
C THR A 29 -3.93 2.58 18.96
N ASP A 30 -4.32 2.76 20.23
CA ASP A 30 -5.05 3.95 20.68
C ASP A 30 -6.38 4.13 19.94
N PRO A 31 -7.33 3.17 20.08
CA PRO A 31 -8.64 3.28 19.45
C PRO A 31 -9.34 4.57 19.85
N THR A 32 -9.98 5.23 18.88
CA THR A 32 -10.55 6.56 19.05
C THR A 32 -11.84 6.72 18.26
N THR A 33 -12.73 7.57 18.76
CA THR A 33 -14.01 7.93 18.14
C THR A 33 -14.03 9.38 17.65
N ARG A 34 -12.86 10.02 17.52
CA ARG A 34 -12.74 11.43 17.08
C ARG A 34 -13.14 11.66 15.62
N TYR A 35 -13.32 10.59 14.85
CA TYR A 35 -13.75 10.62 13.46
C TYR A 35 -14.83 9.55 13.24
N ASP A 36 -16.03 9.98 12.87
CA ASP A 36 -17.27 9.19 12.86
C ASP A 36 -17.69 8.80 11.43
N HIS A 37 -16.74 8.37 10.60
CA HIS A 37 -17.05 7.97 9.22
C HIS A 37 -17.70 6.59 9.14
N ALA A 38 -17.27 5.67 10.01
CA ALA A 38 -17.87 4.37 10.26
C ALA A 38 -18.07 3.48 9.03
N VAL A 39 -17.12 3.52 8.09
CA VAL A 39 -17.22 2.72 6.85
C VAL A 39 -16.77 1.28 7.03
N LEU A 40 -15.88 1.00 7.99
CA LEU A 40 -15.22 -0.29 8.24
C LEU A 40 -15.96 -1.22 9.23
N GLY A 41 -17.29 -1.08 9.34
CA GLY A 41 -18.12 -1.96 10.17
C GLY A 41 -18.29 -1.54 11.64
N ASP A 42 -17.45 -0.66 12.15
CA ASP A 42 -17.64 0.06 13.41
C ASP A 42 -17.36 1.57 13.25
N ALA A 43 -17.41 2.34 14.34
CA ALA A 43 -17.11 3.77 14.36
C ALA A 43 -15.82 4.08 15.14
N VAL A 44 -14.86 3.15 15.13
CA VAL A 44 -13.59 3.23 15.84
C VAL A 44 -12.45 3.27 14.83
N GLU A 45 -11.67 4.34 14.91
CA GLU A 45 -10.42 4.47 14.16
C GLU A 45 -9.24 4.43 15.14
N TYR A 46 -8.01 4.65 14.66
CA TYR A 46 -6.82 4.57 15.51
C TYR A 46 -6.05 5.87 15.59
N GLY A 47 -5.61 6.23 16.79
CA GLY A 47 -4.79 7.41 17.04
C GLY A 47 -3.30 7.21 16.81
N ALA A 48 -2.83 5.96 16.78
CA ALA A 48 -1.41 5.67 16.68
C ALA A 48 -1.09 4.39 15.89
N LEU A 49 0.16 4.34 15.44
CA LEU A 49 0.80 3.21 14.76
C LEU A 49 2.02 2.80 15.60
N GLU A 50 2.04 1.56 16.10
CA GLU A 50 3.24 0.97 16.70
C GLU A 50 3.94 0.09 15.66
N MET A 51 5.23 0.34 15.47
CA MET A 51 6.13 -0.44 14.62
C MET A 51 7.22 -1.08 15.46
N ARG A 52 7.63 -2.29 15.06
CA ARG A 52 8.81 -2.99 15.57
C ARG A 52 9.77 -3.20 14.40
N THR A 53 10.98 -2.70 14.55
CA THR A 53 12.03 -2.88 13.55
C THR A 53 12.61 -4.29 13.56
N GLU A 54 13.43 -4.61 12.57
CA GLU A 54 14.17 -5.88 12.48
C GLU A 54 15.18 -6.05 13.62
N THR A 55 15.74 -4.97 14.16
CA THR A 55 16.63 -5.04 15.35
C THR A 55 15.85 -5.07 16.68
N GLY A 56 14.52 -5.07 16.64
CA GLY A 56 13.65 -5.12 17.82
C GLY A 56 13.37 -3.76 18.47
N ARG A 57 13.80 -2.63 17.87
CA ARG A 57 13.43 -1.28 18.32
C ARG A 57 11.92 -1.09 18.17
N ARG A 58 11.28 -0.47 19.15
CA ARG A 58 9.85 -0.11 19.11
C ARG A 58 9.70 1.38 18.84
N ILE A 59 8.83 1.71 17.90
CA ILE A 59 8.57 3.07 17.47
C ILE A 59 7.06 3.28 17.51
N THR A 60 6.61 4.37 18.10
CA THR A 60 5.19 4.75 18.12
C THR A 60 5.04 6.08 17.40
N VAL A 61 4.19 6.10 16.38
CA VAL A 61 3.74 7.31 15.71
C VAL A 61 2.35 7.64 16.22
N THR A 62 2.22 8.74 16.96
CA THR A 62 0.93 9.26 17.40
C THR A 62 0.49 10.41 16.50
N LEU A 63 -0.70 10.30 15.93
CA LEU A 63 -1.27 11.34 15.08
C LEU A 63 -1.86 12.48 15.93
N PRO A 64 -1.86 13.74 15.43
CA PRO A 64 -2.58 14.83 16.08
C PRO A 64 -4.08 14.54 16.14
N GLU A 65 -4.79 15.22 17.04
CA GLU A 65 -6.25 15.09 17.20
C GLU A 65 -7.07 15.39 15.94
N THR A 66 -6.46 16.00 14.93
CA THR A 66 -7.08 16.30 13.64
C THR A 66 -7.00 15.15 12.63
N ARG A 67 -6.39 14.00 12.98
CA ARG A 67 -6.22 12.87 12.06
C ARG A 67 -6.46 11.53 12.73
N VAL A 68 -6.69 10.49 11.95
CA VAL A 68 -6.77 9.10 12.41
C VAL A 68 -6.09 8.19 11.39
N PHE A 69 -5.67 7.00 11.80
CA PHE A 69 -5.46 5.90 10.87
C PHE A 69 -6.81 5.22 10.64
N GLU A 70 -7.30 5.28 9.41
CA GLU A 70 -8.61 4.74 8.99
C GLU A 70 -8.38 3.53 8.08
N ASP A 71 -8.02 2.39 8.66
CA ASP A 71 -7.68 1.15 7.95
C ASP A 71 -7.81 -0.06 8.90
N LEU A 72 -7.87 -1.26 8.33
CA LEU A 72 -8.03 -2.51 9.09
C LEU A 72 -6.70 -3.06 9.60
N ALA A 73 -5.61 -2.85 8.86
CA ALA A 73 -4.27 -3.26 9.27
C ALA A 73 -3.18 -2.48 8.51
N PRO A 74 -2.05 -2.14 9.16
CA PRO A 74 -0.87 -1.67 8.45
C PRO A 74 -0.33 -2.76 7.53
N ARG A 75 0.21 -2.38 6.36
CA ARG A 75 0.81 -3.32 5.40
C ARG A 75 2.31 -3.10 5.34
N LEU A 76 3.10 -4.15 5.55
CA LEU A 76 4.54 -4.10 5.34
C LEU A 76 4.85 -4.23 3.85
N VAL A 77 5.69 -3.35 3.31
CA VAL A 77 6.15 -3.43 1.93
C VAL A 77 7.58 -2.90 1.82
N ASP A 78 8.43 -3.60 1.08
CA ASP A 78 9.71 -3.08 0.61
C ASP A 78 9.44 -2.20 -0.62
N LEU A 79 9.29 -0.88 -0.41
CA LEU A 79 8.81 0.04 -1.44
C LEU A 79 9.91 0.49 -2.40
N ASP A 80 11.16 0.55 -1.95
CA ASP A 80 12.31 0.98 -2.75
C ASP A 80 13.26 -0.15 -3.14
N GLY A 81 12.98 -1.39 -2.74
CA GLY A 81 13.66 -2.59 -3.19
C GLY A 81 15.01 -2.81 -2.51
N ASP A 82 15.26 -2.18 -1.36
CA ASP A 82 16.51 -2.32 -0.60
C ASP A 82 16.53 -3.55 0.32
N GLY A 83 15.39 -4.26 0.41
CA GLY A 83 15.20 -5.45 1.23
C GLY A 83 14.68 -5.15 2.64
N ALA A 84 14.58 -3.88 3.04
CA ALA A 84 13.93 -3.43 4.26
C ALA A 84 12.46 -3.11 3.99
N SER A 85 11.57 -3.43 4.93
CA SER A 85 10.15 -3.08 4.78
C SER A 85 9.81 -1.73 5.41
N GLU A 86 9.02 -0.92 4.71
CA GLU A 86 8.25 0.20 5.22
C GLU A 86 6.82 -0.23 5.60
N VAL A 87 6.05 0.70 6.15
CA VAL A 87 4.66 0.51 6.55
C VAL A 87 3.74 1.43 5.76
N LEU A 88 2.88 0.83 4.95
CA LEU A 88 1.82 1.50 4.23
C LEU A 88 0.53 1.54 5.08
N VAL A 89 -0.04 2.74 5.19
CA VAL A 89 -1.26 3.03 5.97
C VAL A 89 -2.15 4.05 5.27
N ILE A 90 -3.43 4.08 5.66
CA ILE A 90 -4.35 5.17 5.33
C ILE A 90 -4.46 6.12 6.53
N GLU A 91 -4.02 7.36 6.32
CA GLU A 91 -4.24 8.46 7.26
C GLU A 91 -5.43 9.29 6.78
N THR A 92 -6.38 9.57 7.67
CA THR A 92 -7.48 10.48 7.39
C THR A 92 -7.39 11.73 8.23
N ASP A 93 -7.36 12.87 7.56
CA ASP A 93 -7.57 14.16 8.19
C ASP A 93 -9.07 14.45 8.29
N ILE A 94 -9.50 14.84 9.50
CA ILE A 94 -10.90 15.02 9.86
C ILE A 94 -11.61 16.04 8.96
N ALA A 95 -10.89 17.03 8.43
CA ALA A 95 -11.44 18.03 7.51
C ALA A 95 -11.13 17.72 6.05
N ARG A 96 -9.99 17.09 5.76
CA ARG A 96 -9.45 16.96 4.39
C ARG A 96 -9.60 15.58 3.76
N GLY A 97 -10.11 14.60 4.50
CA GLY A 97 -10.29 13.23 4.01
C GLY A 97 -8.99 12.41 4.09
N ALA A 98 -9.01 11.23 3.46
CA ALA A 98 -7.92 10.28 3.48
C ALA A 98 -6.73 10.68 2.59
N ARG A 99 -5.56 10.14 2.95
CA ARG A 99 -4.36 10.04 2.13
C ARG A 99 -3.71 8.68 2.41
N LEU A 100 -2.88 8.24 1.48
CA LEU A 100 -1.98 7.12 1.68
C LEU A 100 -0.64 7.65 2.20
N SER A 101 -0.12 6.99 3.24
CA SER A 101 1.15 7.37 3.88
C SER A 101 2.04 6.15 4.06
N VAL A 102 3.35 6.36 3.92
CA VAL A 102 4.39 5.34 4.08
C VAL A 102 5.31 5.78 5.20
N TYR A 103 5.46 4.93 6.21
CA TYR A 103 6.31 5.16 7.36
C TYR A 103 7.48 4.17 7.38
N GLY A 104 8.65 4.63 7.78
CA GLY A 104 9.77 3.76 8.15
C GLY A 104 10.23 4.03 9.57
N ALA A 105 11.42 3.54 9.91
CA ALA A 105 11.92 3.56 11.28
C ALA A 105 12.16 4.99 11.83
N ASP A 106 12.33 5.97 10.95
CA ASP A 106 12.58 7.37 11.30
C ASP A 106 11.35 8.27 11.13
N GLY A 107 10.18 7.71 10.79
CA GLY A 107 8.91 8.44 10.65
C GLY A 107 8.35 8.39 9.23
N LEU A 108 7.61 9.44 8.85
CA LEU A 108 6.93 9.52 7.55
C LEU A 108 7.97 9.65 6.42
N ILE A 109 7.95 8.73 5.48
CA ILE A 109 8.85 8.67 4.32
C ILE A 109 8.20 9.32 3.09
N ALA A 110 6.94 8.98 2.81
CA ALA A 110 6.23 9.52 1.67
C ALA A 110 4.72 9.54 1.89
N ALA A 111 4.02 10.46 1.23
CA ALA A 111 2.56 10.49 1.18
C ALA A 111 2.05 11.11 -0.13
N ASN A 112 0.79 10.83 -0.47
CA ASN A 112 0.05 11.66 -1.42
C ASN A 112 -0.71 12.79 -0.69
N ASP A 113 -1.31 13.68 -1.47
CA ASP A 113 -2.15 14.75 -0.94
C ASP A 113 -3.47 14.18 -0.38
N PHE A 114 -4.04 14.86 0.61
CA PHE A 114 -5.38 14.54 1.12
C PHE A 114 -6.44 14.73 0.02
N ILE A 115 -7.41 13.83 -0.03
CA ILE A 115 -8.39 13.75 -1.14
C ILE A 115 -9.61 14.68 -0.99
N GLY A 116 -9.42 15.84 -0.36
CA GLY A 116 -10.35 16.95 -0.38
C GLY A 116 -11.10 17.21 0.93
N SER A 117 -12.15 16.44 1.21
CA SER A 117 -13.10 16.73 2.30
C SER A 117 -13.26 15.58 3.29
N ARG A 118 -13.88 15.85 4.45
CA ARG A 118 -14.37 14.85 5.40
C ARG A 118 -15.10 13.68 4.69
N ASN A 119 -15.00 12.48 5.27
CA ASN A 119 -15.70 11.26 4.84
C ASN A 119 -15.34 10.86 3.40
N ARG A 120 -14.04 10.93 3.11
CA ARG A 120 -13.45 10.46 1.85
C ARG A 120 -12.36 9.49 2.25
N TRP A 121 -12.50 8.25 1.80
CA TRP A 121 -11.65 7.15 2.23
C TRP A 121 -11.01 6.44 1.02
N LEU A 122 -9.85 5.85 1.25
CA LEU A 122 -9.10 5.05 0.27
C LEU A 122 -9.11 3.60 0.73
N ALA A 123 -9.44 2.67 -0.16
CA ALA A 123 -9.40 1.25 0.15
C ALA A 123 -8.17 0.58 -0.49
N PRO A 124 -7.12 0.25 0.27
CA PRO A 124 -5.89 -0.32 -0.27
C PRO A 124 -6.12 -1.70 -0.89
N LEU A 125 -5.44 -1.98 -2.01
CA LEU A 125 -5.27 -3.34 -2.53
C LEU A 125 -3.95 -3.96 -2.06
N GLY A 126 -2.92 -3.12 -1.91
CA GLY A 126 -1.54 -3.53 -1.61
C GLY A 126 -0.54 -2.84 -2.51
N ALA A 127 0.66 -3.39 -2.57
CA ALA A 127 1.75 -2.91 -3.41
C ALA A 127 2.56 -4.08 -3.98
N ALA A 128 3.02 -3.92 -5.21
CA ALA A 128 3.86 -4.86 -5.94
C ALA A 128 4.46 -4.16 -7.17
N ASP A 129 5.47 -4.76 -7.80
CA ASP A 129 5.95 -4.39 -9.13
C ASP A 129 4.89 -4.78 -10.18
N LEU A 130 3.96 -3.86 -10.47
CA LEU A 130 2.75 -4.14 -11.22
C LEU A 130 3.03 -4.22 -12.72
N ASP A 131 3.96 -3.40 -13.22
CA ASP A 131 4.35 -3.35 -14.63
C ASP A 131 5.59 -4.20 -14.97
N GLY A 132 6.31 -4.70 -13.97
CA GLY A 132 7.47 -5.57 -14.14
C GLY A 132 8.78 -4.83 -14.42
N ASP A 133 8.85 -3.52 -14.14
CA ASP A 133 10.05 -2.71 -14.34
C ASP A 133 11.06 -2.78 -13.18
N GLY A 134 10.71 -3.52 -12.12
CA GLY A 134 11.51 -3.69 -10.91
C GLY A 134 11.26 -2.65 -9.82
N GLN A 135 10.39 -1.66 -10.06
CA GLN A 135 9.93 -0.71 -9.05
C GLN A 135 8.57 -1.13 -8.50
N VAL A 136 8.32 -0.83 -7.23
CA VAL A 136 7.05 -1.18 -6.59
C VAL A 136 6.04 -0.06 -6.77
N GLU A 137 4.84 -0.43 -7.23
CA GLU A 137 3.66 0.43 -7.24
C GLU A 137 2.73 0.10 -6.09
N ILE A 138 1.95 1.11 -5.70
CA ILE A 138 0.87 0.99 -4.71
C ILE A 138 -0.47 1.11 -5.43
N ALA A 139 -1.40 0.18 -5.17
CA ALA A 139 -2.74 0.23 -5.72
C ALA A 139 -3.81 0.40 -4.62
N TYR A 140 -4.79 1.26 -4.88
CA TYR A 140 -5.97 1.43 -4.02
C TYR A 140 -7.21 1.82 -4.84
N ILE A 141 -8.40 1.71 -4.24
CA ILE A 141 -9.63 2.30 -4.79
C ILE A 141 -9.88 3.67 -4.14
N ASP A 142 -9.92 4.73 -4.94
CA ASP A 142 -10.39 6.04 -4.54
C ASP A 142 -11.90 6.00 -4.28
N ARG A 143 -12.28 6.29 -3.03
CA ARG A 143 -13.67 6.40 -2.55
C ARG A 143 -14.52 5.23 -3.06
N PRO A 144 -14.36 4.01 -2.51
CA PRO A 144 -14.96 2.78 -3.03
C PRO A 144 -16.50 2.78 -3.04
N HIS A 145 -17.14 3.73 -2.35
CA HIS A 145 -18.59 3.92 -2.34
C HIS A 145 -19.06 5.06 -3.24
N LEU A 146 -18.14 5.91 -3.73
CA LEU A 146 -18.43 7.09 -4.54
C LEU A 146 -17.73 7.00 -5.91
N ALA A 147 -16.42 7.28 -5.96
CA ALA A 147 -15.68 7.41 -7.21
C ALA A 147 -15.38 6.05 -7.86
N LYS A 148 -15.21 4.98 -7.07
CA LYS A 148 -15.02 3.60 -7.57
C LYS A 148 -13.97 3.54 -8.68
N THR A 149 -12.81 4.12 -8.37
CA THR A 149 -11.71 4.29 -9.32
C THR A 149 -10.46 3.65 -8.75
N LEU A 150 -9.89 2.69 -9.48
CA LEU A 150 -8.56 2.17 -9.22
C LEU A 150 -7.53 3.26 -9.50
N VAL A 151 -6.61 3.46 -8.57
CA VAL A 151 -5.48 4.37 -8.69
C VAL A 151 -4.20 3.60 -8.41
N ILE A 152 -3.18 3.82 -9.24
CA ILE A 152 -1.83 3.29 -9.09
C ILE A 152 -0.89 4.46 -8.81
N LEU A 153 -0.14 4.37 -7.71
CA LEU A 153 0.90 5.33 -7.34
C LEU A 153 2.29 4.71 -7.45
N ARG A 154 3.28 5.55 -7.73
CA ARG A 154 4.71 5.25 -7.56
C ARG A 154 5.32 6.26 -6.59
N ARG A 155 6.36 5.87 -5.85
CA ARG A 155 7.10 6.80 -4.99
C ARG A 155 8.04 7.65 -5.83
N ALA A 156 8.05 8.96 -5.57
CA ALA A 156 8.99 9.92 -6.13
C ALA A 156 9.52 10.80 -4.98
N GLY A 157 10.67 10.41 -4.41
CA GLY A 157 11.22 11.06 -3.23
C GLY A 157 10.30 10.91 -2.01
N ASP A 158 9.85 12.03 -1.47
CA ASP A 158 8.92 12.12 -0.33
C ASP A 158 7.44 12.18 -0.74
N ARG A 159 7.15 12.04 -2.04
CA ARG A 159 5.78 12.05 -2.58
C ARG A 159 5.40 10.69 -3.13
N LEU A 160 4.11 10.39 -3.04
CA LEU A 160 3.48 9.34 -3.83
C LEU A 160 2.73 9.99 -4.99
N VAL A 161 3.13 9.66 -6.21
CA VAL A 161 2.61 10.27 -7.44
C VAL A 161 1.75 9.28 -8.19
N GLU A 162 0.62 9.75 -8.68
CA GLU A 162 -0.25 8.92 -9.51
C GLU A 162 0.38 8.67 -10.88
N VAL A 163 0.43 7.41 -11.27
CA VAL A 163 0.96 6.97 -12.57
C VAL A 163 -0.13 6.38 -13.46
N ALA A 164 -1.24 5.89 -12.90
CA ALA A 164 -2.38 5.42 -13.67
C ALA A 164 -3.69 5.44 -12.87
N ARG A 165 -4.82 5.50 -13.59
CA ARG A 165 -6.17 5.36 -13.02
C ARG A 165 -7.13 4.62 -13.93
N HIS A 166 -8.10 3.92 -13.34
CA HIS A 166 -9.18 3.25 -14.08
C HIS A 166 -10.50 3.27 -13.30
N ALA A 167 -11.54 3.84 -13.90
CA ALA A 167 -12.87 3.94 -13.28
C ALA A 167 -13.65 2.61 -13.35
N GLY A 168 -14.71 2.49 -12.54
CA GLY A 168 -15.67 1.38 -12.64
C GLY A 168 -15.31 0.14 -11.80
N LEU A 169 -14.40 0.29 -10.84
CA LEU A 169 -13.92 -0.80 -9.98
C LEU A 169 -14.04 -0.45 -8.50
N THR A 170 -14.31 -1.43 -7.66
CA THR A 170 -14.39 -1.25 -6.21
C THR A 170 -13.96 -2.51 -5.46
N ASN A 171 -13.70 -2.38 -4.17
CA ASN A 171 -13.25 -3.45 -3.31
C ASN A 171 -13.84 -3.40 -1.88
N HIS A 172 -14.74 -2.46 -1.61
CA HIS A 172 -15.33 -2.30 -0.29
C HIS A 172 -16.81 -1.87 -0.30
N ARG A 173 -17.63 -2.46 0.57
CA ARG A 173 -19.02 -2.04 0.84
C ARG A 173 -19.10 -1.37 2.21
N ILE A 174 -19.98 -0.38 2.36
CA ILE A 174 -20.18 0.27 3.65
C ILE A 174 -20.66 -0.78 4.66
N GLY A 175 -19.98 -0.86 5.79
CA GLY A 175 -20.31 -1.78 6.88
C GLY A 175 -19.57 -3.12 6.82
N ASP A 176 -18.83 -3.42 5.75
CA ASP A 176 -17.92 -4.56 5.77
C ASP A 176 -16.75 -4.25 6.72
N ASP A 177 -16.39 -5.18 7.60
CA ASP A 177 -15.18 -5.13 8.44
C ASP A 177 -13.97 -5.77 7.75
N TRP A 178 -14.02 -5.87 6.41
CA TRP A 178 -12.93 -6.35 5.56
C TRP A 178 -12.85 -5.58 4.24
N ILE A 179 -11.66 -5.54 3.66
CA ILE A 179 -11.47 -5.11 2.27
C ILE A 179 -11.39 -6.35 1.38
N SER A 180 -12.16 -6.38 0.30
CA SER A 180 -12.18 -7.48 -0.67
C SER A 180 -11.07 -7.31 -1.71
N GLY A 181 -10.74 -8.37 -2.45
CA GLY A 181 -9.73 -8.24 -3.51
C GLY A 181 -8.30 -8.18 -2.98
N GLY A 182 -7.40 -7.73 -3.85
CA GLY A 182 -5.97 -7.56 -3.56
C GLY A 182 -5.11 -7.93 -4.77
N ILE A 183 -3.80 -7.95 -4.57
CA ILE A 183 -2.81 -8.28 -5.61
C ILE A 183 -2.37 -9.73 -5.45
N ALA A 184 -2.21 -10.44 -6.56
CA ALA A 184 -1.61 -11.77 -6.58
C ALA A 184 -0.53 -11.86 -7.66
N ARG A 185 0.52 -12.62 -7.35
CA ARG A 185 1.54 -13.03 -8.31
C ARG A 185 1.12 -14.36 -8.93
N CYS A 186 0.98 -14.40 -10.25
CA CYS A 186 0.70 -15.63 -10.98
C CYS A 186 1.97 -16.48 -11.16
N GLU A 187 1.81 -17.74 -11.58
CA GLU A 187 2.91 -18.68 -11.82
C GLU A 187 3.88 -18.17 -12.90
N ASP A 188 3.37 -17.43 -13.90
CA ASP A 188 4.16 -16.77 -14.94
C ASP A 188 4.88 -15.49 -14.46
N GLY A 189 4.79 -15.18 -13.16
CA GLY A 189 5.42 -14.03 -12.53
C GLY A 189 4.60 -12.74 -12.61
N ARG A 190 3.53 -12.69 -13.41
CA ARG A 190 2.72 -11.48 -13.61
C ARG A 190 1.95 -11.11 -12.34
N MET A 191 1.89 -9.82 -12.03
CA MET A 191 1.03 -9.28 -10.97
C MET A 191 -0.38 -9.02 -11.51
N VAL A 192 -1.40 -9.47 -10.77
CA VAL A 192 -2.81 -9.30 -11.12
C VAL A 192 -3.57 -8.78 -9.91
N MET A 193 -4.28 -7.67 -10.10
CA MET A 193 -5.23 -7.13 -9.13
C MET A 193 -6.59 -7.78 -9.31
N LEU A 194 -7.19 -8.31 -8.23
CA LEU A 194 -8.56 -8.81 -8.25
C LEU A 194 -9.48 -7.83 -7.52
N LEU A 195 -10.54 -7.41 -8.21
CA LEU A 195 -11.48 -6.37 -7.78
C LEU A 195 -12.92 -6.76 -8.12
N ALA A 196 -13.90 -6.05 -7.56
CA ALA A 196 -15.27 -6.08 -8.06
C ALA A 196 -15.46 -4.97 -9.11
N ASP A 197 -16.39 -5.17 -10.05
CA ASP A 197 -16.94 -4.04 -10.79
C ASP A 197 -17.81 -3.13 -9.90
N ALA A 198 -18.04 -1.90 -10.36
CA ALA A 198 -18.66 -0.85 -9.57
C ALA A 198 -20.07 -1.19 -9.04
N ASP A 199 -20.80 -2.10 -9.68
CA ASP A 199 -22.12 -2.57 -9.26
C ASP A 199 -22.09 -3.89 -8.48
N TRP A 200 -20.88 -4.40 -8.16
CA TRP A 200 -20.65 -5.61 -7.38
C TRP A 200 -21.23 -6.88 -7.99
N ARG A 201 -21.36 -6.94 -9.32
CA ARG A 201 -21.89 -8.13 -10.00
C ARG A 201 -20.80 -9.12 -10.34
N ARG A 202 -19.62 -8.64 -10.74
CA ARG A 202 -18.58 -9.49 -11.33
C ARG A 202 -17.20 -9.19 -10.77
N ALA A 203 -16.45 -10.27 -10.58
CA ALA A 203 -15.03 -10.19 -10.25
C ALA A 203 -14.24 -9.81 -11.52
N ARG A 204 -13.27 -8.92 -11.36
CA ARG A 204 -12.44 -8.37 -12.43
C ARG A 204 -10.97 -8.60 -12.08
N ALA A 205 -10.28 -9.37 -12.91
CA ALA A 205 -8.83 -9.49 -12.87
C ALA A 205 -8.23 -8.38 -13.73
N VAL A 206 -7.37 -7.56 -13.15
CA VAL A 206 -6.81 -6.36 -13.77
C VAL A 206 -5.30 -6.46 -13.78
N THR A 207 -4.69 -6.23 -14.94
CA THR A 207 -3.25 -6.05 -15.11
C THR A 207 -2.96 -4.68 -15.69
N TRP A 208 -1.76 -4.17 -15.45
CA TRP A 208 -1.31 -2.88 -15.97
C TRP A 208 0.14 -3.02 -16.44
N ASP A 209 0.49 -2.49 -17.61
CA ASP A 209 1.80 -2.63 -18.26
C ASP A 209 2.52 -1.28 -18.46
N SER A 210 2.34 -0.34 -17.52
CA SER A 210 2.72 1.09 -17.61
C SER A 210 1.90 1.94 -18.59
N ALA A 211 1.36 1.34 -19.66
CA ALA A 211 0.65 2.06 -20.72
C ALA A 211 -0.87 1.85 -20.70
N ARG A 212 -1.33 0.64 -20.39
CA ARG A 212 -2.75 0.28 -20.47
C ARG A 212 -3.16 -0.67 -19.38
N PHE A 213 -4.45 -0.61 -19.04
CA PHE A 213 -5.11 -1.63 -18.26
C PHE A 213 -5.65 -2.73 -19.18
N ALA A 214 -5.46 -3.98 -18.78
CA ALA A 214 -6.20 -5.11 -19.33
C ALA A 214 -7.09 -5.70 -18.24
N ILE A 215 -8.38 -5.86 -18.56
CA ILE A 215 -9.40 -6.29 -17.60
C ILE A 215 -10.07 -7.54 -18.10
N ARG A 216 -9.97 -8.61 -17.33
CA ARG A 216 -10.62 -9.89 -17.60
C ARG A 216 -11.73 -10.15 -16.61
N ASP A 217 -12.87 -10.57 -17.13
CA ASP A 217 -14.00 -11.02 -16.33
C ASP A 217 -13.69 -12.36 -15.66
N ARG A 218 -13.92 -12.45 -14.35
CA ARG A 218 -13.72 -13.68 -13.55
C ARG A 218 -15.02 -14.33 -13.07
N GLY A 219 -16.15 -13.86 -13.57
CA GLY A 219 -17.47 -14.42 -13.26
C GLY A 219 -18.25 -13.62 -12.21
N LEU A 220 -19.43 -14.13 -11.88
CA LEU A 220 -20.32 -13.51 -10.90
C LEU A 220 -19.75 -13.57 -9.49
N ILE A 221 -19.93 -12.50 -8.72
CA ILE A 221 -19.64 -12.46 -7.28
C ILE A 221 -20.85 -13.05 -6.55
N ARG A 222 -20.65 -14.19 -5.90
CA ARG A 222 -21.65 -14.86 -5.05
C ARG A 222 -21.30 -14.77 -3.58
N GLY A 223 -20.02 -14.59 -3.27
CA GLY A 223 -19.55 -14.35 -1.91
C GLY A 223 -18.13 -13.80 -1.89
N ARG A 224 -17.65 -13.51 -0.68
CA ARG A 224 -16.31 -12.93 -0.43
C ARG A 224 -15.18 -13.70 -1.11
N ASP A 225 -15.27 -15.03 -1.14
CA ASP A 225 -14.20 -15.87 -1.69
C ASP A 225 -13.98 -15.69 -3.19
N ASP A 226 -14.98 -15.22 -3.95
CA ASP A 226 -14.85 -14.93 -5.38
C ASP A 226 -13.91 -13.74 -5.66
N LEU A 227 -13.61 -12.94 -4.63
CA LEU A 227 -12.67 -11.81 -4.66
C LEU A 227 -11.37 -12.12 -3.91
N ALA A 228 -11.10 -13.38 -3.55
CA ALA A 228 -9.83 -13.71 -2.92
C ALA A 228 -8.67 -13.62 -3.94
N PRO A 229 -7.54 -12.95 -3.63
CA PRO A 229 -6.44 -12.72 -4.58
C PRO A 229 -5.93 -13.99 -5.28
N ARG A 230 -5.93 -15.14 -4.60
CA ARG A 230 -5.55 -16.44 -5.20
C ARG A 230 -6.38 -16.84 -6.42
N ARG A 231 -7.58 -16.25 -6.61
CA ARG A 231 -8.43 -16.45 -7.78
C ARG A 231 -8.13 -15.48 -8.92
N ALA A 232 -7.18 -14.55 -8.76
CA ALA A 232 -6.83 -13.56 -9.79
C ALA A 232 -6.19 -14.19 -11.03
N CYS A 233 -5.46 -15.30 -10.84
CA CYS A 233 -4.84 -16.11 -11.87
C CYS A 233 -5.80 -17.24 -12.29
N GLY A 234 -5.86 -17.64 -13.57
CA GLY A 234 -6.82 -18.62 -14.11
C GLY A 234 -7.63 -18.11 -15.29
#